data_AF-A0AAV9HMY2-F1
#
_entry.id   AF-A0AAV9HMY2-F1
#
_cell.length_a   1.000
_cell.length_b   1.000
_cell.length_c   1.000
_cell.angle_alpha   90.00
_cell.angle_beta   90.00
_cell.angle_gamma   90.00
#
_symmetry.space_group_name_H-M   'P 1'
#
loop_
_entity.id
_entity.type
_entity.pdbx_description
1 polymer ?
#
loop_
_entity_poly.entity_id
_entity_poly.type
_entity_poly.pdbx_seq_one_letter_code
_entity_poly.pdbx_strand_id
1 'polypeptide(L)'
;MLIIRTADDLIDFVDGTEERKTIINKIQELAQQVVCDAKDMIVMSNPDLLQLAAPLPKSAEALNDFLYGEMGTIIEKWSRTRGYAIAANPCMGPTLLWIRGNKVTNRENQIAVFIFIRTPKLRYDGGIVGDDAEASTRARIVIRSPISHTHFAESPLEYQVGDIVILETDEELVRREGGASQGICMLYVGHRTIPRESNMKGDYA
;
A
#
# COMPACT_ATOMS: atom_id res chain seq x y z
N MET A 1 13.35 -14.98 -7.14
CA MET A 1 13.37 -14.48 -5.75
C MET A 1 12.00 -13.88 -5.49
N LEU A 2 11.16 -14.53 -4.71
CA LEU A 2 9.84 -14.02 -4.31
C LEU A 2 10.12 -12.90 -3.29
N ILE A 3 9.66 -11.68 -3.55
CA ILE A 3 9.93 -10.56 -2.64
C ILE A 3 8.58 -10.15 -2.05
N ILE A 4 8.31 -10.70 -0.88
CA ILE A 4 7.30 -10.14 0.00
C ILE A 4 7.86 -8.80 0.48
N ARG A 5 7.06 -7.74 0.45
CA ARG A 5 7.45 -6.37 0.80
C ARG A 5 6.46 -5.83 1.80
N THR A 6 6.35 -6.56 2.90
CA THR A 6 5.51 -6.24 4.04
C THR A 6 6.19 -5.21 4.93
N ALA A 7 5.45 -4.69 5.92
CA ALA A 7 6.06 -3.89 6.98
C ALA A 7 7.27 -4.60 7.61
N ASP A 8 7.20 -5.93 7.76
CA ASP A 8 8.29 -6.77 8.30
C ASP A 8 9.58 -6.70 7.47
N ASP A 9 9.49 -6.65 6.14
CA ASP A 9 10.66 -6.54 5.26
C ASP A 9 11.26 -5.11 5.27
N LEU A 10 10.44 -4.10 5.57
CA LEU A 10 10.89 -2.70 5.67
C LEU A 10 11.58 -2.44 7.01
N ILE A 11 11.09 -3.03 8.11
CA ILE A 11 11.69 -2.83 9.43
C ILE A 11 13.06 -3.51 9.58
N ASP A 12 13.47 -4.37 8.64
CA ASP A 12 14.83 -4.89 8.60
C ASP A 12 15.89 -3.79 8.40
N PHE A 13 15.48 -2.62 7.91
CA PHE A 13 16.31 -1.42 7.77
C PHE A 13 16.31 -0.53 9.03
N VAL A 14 15.63 -0.96 10.10
CA VAL A 14 15.61 -0.32 11.43
C VAL A 14 16.51 -1.10 12.38
N ASP A 15 17.35 -0.37 13.10
CA ASP A 15 18.28 -0.93 14.07
C ASP A 15 17.55 -1.18 15.41
N GLY A 16 17.52 -2.43 15.88
CA GLY A 16 16.97 -2.76 17.19
C GLY A 16 15.49 -3.18 17.20
N THR A 17 15.21 -4.27 17.90
CA THR A 17 13.89 -4.95 17.87
C THR A 17 12.75 -4.15 18.50
N GLU A 18 13.03 -3.27 19.47
CA GLU A 18 12.00 -2.49 20.16
C GLU A 18 11.53 -1.28 19.35
N GLU A 19 12.44 -0.66 18.59
CA GLU A 19 12.09 0.42 17.65
C GLU A 19 11.21 -0.13 16.52
N ARG A 20 11.56 -1.31 15.98
CA ARG A 20 10.75 -2.04 14.98
C ARG A 20 9.30 -2.24 15.44
N LYS A 21 9.12 -2.80 16.65
CA LYS A 21 7.77 -3.01 17.23
C LYS A 21 7.02 -1.70 17.42
N THR A 22 7.71 -0.66 17.88
CA THR A 22 7.10 0.65 18.12
C THR A 22 6.54 1.23 16.82
N ILE A 23 7.31 1.16 15.73
CA ILE A 23 6.88 1.64 14.41
C ILE A 23 5.66 0.85 13.92
N ILE A 24 5.73 -0.49 13.92
CA ILE A 24 4.62 -1.33 13.45
C ILE A 24 3.34 -1.06 14.24
N ASN A 25 3.44 -1.06 15.58
CA ASN A 25 2.30 -0.80 16.44
C ASN A 25 1.68 0.57 16.15
N LYS A 26 2.51 1.59 15.90
CA LYS A 26 2.02 2.93 15.61
C LYS A 26 1.27 3.01 14.28
N ILE A 27 1.76 2.32 13.25
CA ILE A 27 1.11 2.27 11.94
C ILE A 27 -0.22 1.55 12.05
N GLN A 28 -0.26 0.41 12.74
CA GLN A 28 -1.50 -0.32 12.99
C GLN A 28 -2.51 0.53 13.77
N GLU A 29 -2.06 1.23 14.81
CA GLU A 29 -2.90 2.15 15.59
C GLU A 29 -3.50 3.26 14.70
N LEU A 30 -2.68 3.91 13.88
CA LEU A 30 -3.11 4.99 12.99
C LEU A 30 -4.02 4.48 11.87
N ALA A 31 -3.68 3.36 11.24
CA ALA A 31 -4.48 2.74 10.18
C ALA A 31 -5.87 2.32 10.65
N GLN A 32 -5.99 1.87 11.91
CA GLN A 32 -7.29 1.57 12.52
C GLN A 32 -8.16 2.80 12.79
N GLN A 33 -7.55 3.99 12.94
CA GLN A 33 -8.27 5.25 13.13
C GLN A 33 -8.76 5.87 11.81
N VAL A 34 -8.32 5.36 10.67
CA VAL A 34 -8.82 5.83 9.38
C VAL A 34 -10.25 5.36 9.18
N VAL A 35 -11.18 6.32 9.10
CA VAL A 35 -12.60 6.08 8.87
C VAL A 35 -13.01 6.86 7.63
N CYS A 36 -13.66 6.17 6.70
CA CYS A 36 -14.28 6.76 5.52
C CYS A 36 -15.64 6.11 5.28
N ASP A 37 -16.57 6.84 4.68
CA ASP A 37 -17.87 6.29 4.26
C ASP A 37 -17.82 5.91 2.77
N ALA A 38 -18.40 4.77 2.43
CA ALA A 38 -18.43 4.26 1.05
C ALA A 38 -19.10 5.23 0.06
N LYS A 39 -20.05 6.04 0.53
CA LYS A 39 -20.79 7.02 -0.27
C LYS A 39 -19.92 8.18 -0.77
N ASP A 40 -18.81 8.47 -0.09
CA ASP A 40 -17.91 9.57 -0.42
C ASP A 40 -16.86 9.14 -1.47
N MET A 41 -16.80 7.83 -1.75
CA MET A 41 -15.89 7.25 -2.73
C MET A 41 -16.45 7.40 -4.15
N ILE A 42 -15.61 7.90 -5.05
CA ILE A 42 -15.93 8.10 -6.47
C ILE A 42 -15.31 6.99 -7.30
N VAL A 43 -16.06 6.50 -8.28
CA VAL A 43 -15.58 5.49 -9.24
C VAL A 43 -14.51 6.11 -10.15
N MET A 44 -13.35 5.46 -10.26
CA MET A 44 -12.30 5.87 -11.20
C MET A 44 -12.63 5.38 -12.62
N SER A 45 -11.73 5.60 -13.58
CA SER A 45 -11.88 5.03 -14.94
C SER A 45 -12.02 3.50 -14.93
N ASN A 46 -11.50 2.84 -13.90
CA ASN A 46 -11.77 1.43 -13.62
C ASN A 46 -12.98 1.31 -12.67
N PRO A 47 -14.10 0.67 -13.06
CA PRO A 47 -15.29 0.54 -12.22
C PRO A 47 -15.04 -0.25 -10.92
N ASP A 48 -14.00 -1.06 -10.89
CA ASP A 48 -13.60 -1.87 -9.75
C ASP A 48 -12.70 -1.13 -8.75
N LEU A 49 -12.33 0.11 -9.06
CA LEU A 49 -11.46 0.95 -8.24
C LEU A 49 -12.20 2.25 -7.89
N LEU A 50 -12.43 2.43 -6.60
CA LEU A 50 -13.00 3.66 -6.08
C LEU A 50 -11.92 4.46 -5.35
N GLN A 51 -12.06 5.78 -5.39
CA GLN A 51 -11.15 6.73 -4.77
C GLN A 51 -11.94 7.75 -3.96
N LEU A 52 -11.46 8.09 -2.76
CA LEU A 52 -12.01 9.22 -2.02
C LEU A 52 -11.57 10.52 -2.71
N ALA A 53 -12.52 11.35 -3.10
CA ALA A 53 -12.21 12.69 -3.58
C ALA A 53 -11.59 13.52 -2.45
N ALA A 54 -10.58 14.32 -2.78
CA ALA A 54 -9.98 15.24 -1.81
C ALA A 54 -11.05 16.15 -1.17
N PRO A 55 -10.88 16.54 0.11
CA PRO A 55 -9.70 16.35 0.97
C PRO A 55 -9.62 14.98 1.67
N LEU A 56 -8.43 14.62 2.15
CA LEU A 56 -8.25 13.40 2.95
C LEU A 56 -8.80 13.60 4.37
N PRO A 57 -9.32 12.54 5.02
CA PRO A 57 -9.65 12.59 6.44
C PRO A 57 -8.38 12.83 7.26
N LYS A 58 -8.48 13.62 8.34
CA LYS A 58 -7.35 13.94 9.23
C LYS A 58 -6.59 12.70 9.75
N SER A 59 -7.29 11.59 9.98
CA SER A 59 -6.63 10.34 10.40
C SER A 59 -5.80 9.70 9.28
N ALA A 60 -6.23 9.84 8.01
CA ALA A 60 -5.44 9.41 6.87
C ALA A 60 -4.24 10.34 6.62
N GLU A 61 -4.40 11.64 6.85
CA GLU A 61 -3.30 12.61 6.83
C GLU A 61 -2.24 12.27 7.89
N ALA A 62 -2.64 12.03 9.13
CA ALA A 62 -1.72 11.64 10.20
C ALA A 62 -0.97 10.34 9.91
N LEU A 63 -1.65 9.35 9.30
CA LEU A 63 -1.01 8.11 8.85
C LEU A 63 0.02 8.37 7.75
N ASN A 64 -0.30 9.22 6.77
CA ASN A 64 0.61 9.62 5.71
C ASN A 64 1.84 10.37 6.26
N ASP A 65 1.62 11.29 7.20
CA ASP A 65 2.68 12.08 7.82
C ASP A 65 3.63 11.18 8.62
N PHE A 66 3.09 10.18 9.33
CA PHE A 66 3.92 9.18 10.00
C PHE A 66 4.74 8.34 9.01
N LEU A 67 4.13 7.90 7.90
CA LEU A 67 4.80 7.13 6.86
C LEU A 67 5.99 7.91 6.25
N TYR A 68 5.80 9.17 5.86
CA TYR A 68 6.88 9.93 5.21
C TYR A 68 7.81 10.68 6.17
N GLY A 69 7.38 10.90 7.41
CA GLY A 69 8.23 11.43 8.48
C GLY A 69 9.18 10.37 9.01
N GLU A 70 8.63 9.35 9.66
CA GLU A 70 9.42 8.33 10.37
C GLU A 70 9.90 7.22 9.42
N MET A 71 9.02 6.69 8.56
CA MET A 71 9.43 5.64 7.61
C MET A 71 10.05 6.16 6.32
N GLY A 72 10.06 7.47 6.07
CA GLY A 72 10.62 8.04 4.84
C GLY A 72 12.08 7.62 4.64
N THR A 73 12.87 7.63 5.72
CA THR A 73 14.27 7.19 5.70
C THR A 73 14.42 5.69 5.47
N ILE A 74 13.51 4.87 6.00
CA ILE A 74 13.45 3.42 5.81
C ILE A 74 13.16 3.09 4.34
N ILE A 75 12.13 3.71 3.78
CA ILE A 75 11.74 3.55 2.37
C ILE A 75 12.86 4.05 1.45
N GLU A 76 13.57 5.11 1.83
CA GLU A 76 14.73 5.58 1.09
C GLU A 76 15.89 4.56 1.14
N LYS A 77 16.27 4.06 2.33
CA LYS A 77 17.31 3.02 2.48
C LYS A 77 16.96 1.78 1.66
N TRP A 78 15.71 1.33 1.74
CA TRP A 78 15.19 0.22 0.97
C TRP A 78 15.32 0.48 -0.55
N SER A 79 14.86 1.63 -1.05
CA SER A 79 14.95 1.93 -2.50
C SER A 79 16.38 1.99 -3.02
N ARG A 80 17.34 2.43 -2.18
CA ARG A 80 18.77 2.38 -2.51
C ARG A 80 19.27 0.96 -2.74
N THR A 81 18.84 -0.02 -1.94
CA THR A 81 19.19 -1.45 -2.17
C THR A 81 18.62 -2.01 -3.46
N ARG A 82 17.59 -1.35 -4.01
CA ARG A 82 16.95 -1.70 -5.28
C ARG A 82 17.56 -1.00 -6.50
N GLY A 83 18.52 -0.10 -6.29
CA GLY A 83 19.23 0.58 -7.38
C GLY A 83 18.50 1.79 -7.97
N TYR A 84 17.49 2.32 -7.30
CA TYR A 84 16.79 3.54 -7.74
C TYR A 84 16.61 4.55 -6.60
N ALA A 85 16.34 5.79 -6.98
CA ALA A 85 15.87 6.84 -6.10
C ALA A 85 14.37 7.04 -6.30
N ILE A 86 13.68 7.49 -5.25
CA ILE A 86 12.27 7.87 -5.30
C ILE A 86 12.21 9.38 -5.51
N ALA A 87 11.43 9.84 -6.49
CA ALA A 87 11.23 11.26 -6.70
C ALA A 87 10.58 11.91 -5.46
N ALA A 88 11.08 13.08 -5.04
CA ALA A 88 10.61 13.74 -3.81
C ALA A 88 9.11 14.08 -3.85
N ASN A 89 8.59 14.44 -5.02
CA ASN A 89 7.18 14.76 -5.20
C ASN A 89 6.43 13.52 -5.71
N PRO A 90 5.34 13.11 -5.03
CA PRO A 90 4.52 12.01 -5.50
C PRO A 90 3.89 12.38 -6.84
N CYS A 91 3.91 11.45 -7.81
CA CYS A 91 3.17 11.62 -9.05
C CYS A 91 1.66 11.41 -8.87
N MET A 92 1.29 10.72 -7.79
CA MET A 92 -0.08 10.66 -7.29
C MET A 92 -0.01 10.77 -5.77
N GLY A 93 -0.53 11.89 -5.26
CA GLY A 93 -0.52 12.20 -3.82
C GLY A 93 -1.30 11.20 -2.99
N PRO A 94 -1.26 11.32 -1.65
CA PRO A 94 -1.95 10.41 -0.78
C PRO A 94 -3.45 10.40 -1.10
N THR A 95 -4.01 9.21 -1.23
CA THR A 95 -5.44 9.03 -1.49
C THR A 95 -5.94 7.71 -0.93
N LEU A 96 -7.23 7.64 -0.58
CA LEU A 96 -7.83 6.38 -0.18
C LEU A 96 -8.36 5.66 -1.41
N LEU A 97 -7.91 4.43 -1.61
CA LEU A 97 -8.35 3.55 -2.68
C LEU A 97 -9.14 2.38 -2.10
N TRP A 98 -10.29 2.08 -2.70
CA TRP A 98 -11.09 0.92 -2.37
C TRP A 98 -11.22 0.02 -3.61
N ILE A 99 -10.53 -1.12 -3.56
CA ILE A 99 -10.56 -2.13 -4.61
C ILE A 99 -11.73 -3.07 -4.36
N ARG A 100 -12.71 -3.06 -5.27
CA ARG A 100 -13.85 -3.97 -5.27
C ARG A 100 -13.66 -5.16 -6.21
N GLY A 101 -12.94 -4.97 -7.32
CA GLY A 101 -12.62 -6.04 -8.27
C GLY A 101 -11.28 -6.71 -8.01
N ASN A 102 -10.68 -7.25 -9.06
CA ASN A 102 -9.67 -8.29 -8.92
C ASN A 102 -8.25 -7.78 -8.75
N LYS A 103 -7.85 -6.66 -9.36
CA LYS A 103 -6.45 -6.20 -9.27
C LYS A 103 -6.21 -4.70 -9.44
N VAL A 104 -5.09 -4.26 -8.87
CA VAL A 104 -4.43 -3.00 -9.17
C VAL A 104 -3.04 -3.31 -9.70
N THR A 105 -2.69 -2.70 -10.83
CA THR A 105 -1.37 -2.82 -11.45
C THR A 105 -0.62 -1.50 -11.27
N ASN A 106 0.60 -1.58 -10.77
CA ASN A 106 1.48 -0.41 -10.68
C ASN A 106 2.07 -0.10 -12.06
N ARG A 107 2.32 1.19 -12.32
CA ARG A 107 2.78 1.65 -13.64
C ARG A 107 4.29 1.52 -13.79
N GLU A 108 4.74 1.59 -15.04
CA GLU A 108 6.15 1.64 -15.38
C GLU A 108 6.88 2.81 -14.72
N ASN A 109 8.10 2.57 -14.23
CA ASN A 109 8.96 3.56 -13.58
C ASN A 109 8.31 4.22 -12.36
N GLN A 110 7.48 3.47 -11.64
CA GLN A 110 6.84 3.92 -10.42
C GLN A 110 7.03 2.90 -9.30
N ILE A 111 6.99 3.41 -8.07
CA ILE A 111 6.60 2.61 -6.92
C ILE A 111 5.25 3.09 -6.42
N ALA A 112 4.49 2.15 -5.87
CA ALA A 112 3.24 2.43 -5.19
C ALA A 112 3.31 1.89 -3.76
N VAL A 113 3.14 2.77 -2.79
CA VAL A 113 3.09 2.41 -1.37
C VAL A 113 1.63 2.34 -0.96
N PHE A 114 1.22 1.20 -0.41
CA PHE A 114 -0.12 0.93 0.10
C PHE A 114 -0.04 0.65 1.60
N ILE A 115 -0.96 1.21 2.38
CA ILE A 115 -1.22 0.79 3.75
C ILE A 115 -2.66 0.32 3.85
N PHE A 116 -2.89 -0.91 4.29
CA PHE A 116 -4.23 -1.44 4.47
C PHE A 116 -4.94 -0.73 5.62
N ILE A 117 -6.15 -0.26 5.35
CA ILE A 117 -7.00 0.42 6.33
C ILE A 117 -8.33 -0.31 6.46
N ARG A 118 -9.17 0.13 7.41
CA ARG A 118 -10.50 -0.43 7.58
C ARG A 118 -11.35 -0.22 6.33
N THR A 119 -12.18 -1.21 6.01
CA THR A 119 -13.19 -1.11 4.95
C THR A 119 -14.11 0.08 5.20
N PRO A 120 -14.52 0.84 4.16
CA PRO A 120 -15.38 1.99 4.34
C PRO A 120 -16.72 1.60 4.95
N LYS A 121 -17.31 2.47 5.76
CA LYS A 121 -18.63 2.25 6.35
C LYS A 121 -19.70 2.31 5.25
N LEU A 122 -20.48 1.24 5.14
CA LEU A 122 -21.68 1.18 4.30
C LEU A 122 -22.85 1.78 5.08
N ARG A 123 -23.38 2.92 4.62
CA ARG A 123 -24.62 3.49 5.18
C ARG A 123 -25.77 3.20 4.21
N TYR A 124 -26.84 2.58 4.72
CA TYR A 124 -28.10 2.44 4.00
C TYR A 124 -29.13 3.40 4.63
N ASP A 125 -29.97 4.02 3.81
CA ASP A 125 -31.01 4.95 4.25
C ASP A 125 -32.02 4.22 5.15
N GLY A 126 -31.87 4.35 6.47
CA GLY A 126 -32.73 3.70 7.47
C GLY A 126 -32.03 3.23 8.75
N GLY A 127 -30.69 3.24 8.81
CA GLY A 127 -29.96 2.92 10.04
C GLY A 127 -28.53 2.44 9.77
N ILE A 128 -27.68 2.55 10.79
CA ILE A 128 -26.37 1.89 10.81
C ILE A 128 -26.65 0.41 11.07
N VAL A 129 -26.49 -0.45 10.06
CA VAL A 129 -26.41 -1.89 10.32
C VAL A 129 -25.09 -2.11 11.03
N GLY A 130 -25.18 -2.28 12.35
CA GLY A 130 -24.24 -3.00 13.22
C GLY A 130 -22.77 -2.62 13.14
N ASP A 131 -22.21 -2.28 14.30
CA ASP A 131 -20.78 -2.38 14.62
C ASP A 131 -20.18 -3.80 14.41
N ASP A 132 -20.96 -4.77 13.90
CA ASP A 132 -20.65 -6.20 13.85
C ASP A 132 -20.54 -6.77 12.42
N ALA A 133 -20.10 -5.97 11.45
CA ALA A 133 -19.48 -6.53 10.25
C ALA A 133 -17.96 -6.65 10.47
N GLU A 134 -17.57 -7.40 11.51
CA GLU A 134 -16.27 -8.06 11.62
C GLU A 134 -16.18 -9.17 10.56
N ALA A 135 -16.51 -8.83 9.31
CA ALA A 135 -16.60 -9.71 8.17
C ALA A 135 -15.18 -10.09 7.75
N SER A 136 -14.61 -11.06 8.48
CA SER A 136 -13.36 -11.75 8.19
C SER A 136 -12.27 -10.81 7.68
N THR A 137 -11.57 -10.19 8.62
CA THR A 137 -10.40 -9.30 8.52
C THR A 137 -9.21 -9.84 7.70
N ARG A 138 -9.35 -10.99 7.04
CA ARG A 138 -8.31 -11.67 6.26
C ARG A 138 -8.82 -11.91 4.85
N ALA A 139 -8.87 -10.87 4.02
CA ALA A 139 -8.95 -11.13 2.58
C ALA A 139 -7.56 -11.56 2.10
N ARG A 140 -7.52 -12.61 1.28
CA ARG A 140 -6.27 -13.09 0.70
C ARG A 140 -5.90 -12.21 -0.48
N ILE A 141 -4.75 -11.58 -0.37
CA ILE A 141 -4.14 -10.84 -1.46
C ILE A 141 -2.96 -11.62 -2.01
N VAL A 142 -2.65 -11.36 -3.26
CA VAL A 142 -1.49 -11.90 -3.94
C VAL A 142 -0.78 -10.75 -4.60
N ILE A 143 0.51 -10.62 -4.32
CA ILE A 143 1.39 -9.77 -5.11
C ILE A 143 1.87 -10.61 -6.29
N ARG A 144 1.64 -10.13 -7.50
CA ARG A 144 2.12 -10.75 -8.74
C ARG A 144 3.28 -9.94 -9.28
N SER A 145 4.48 -10.50 -9.24
CA SER A 145 5.68 -9.89 -9.79
C SER A 145 5.96 -10.45 -11.18
N PRO A 146 6.18 -9.61 -12.21
CA PRO A 146 6.39 -10.09 -13.56
C PRO A 146 7.74 -10.82 -13.69
N ILE A 147 7.72 -12.03 -14.25
CA ILE A 147 8.92 -12.77 -14.68
C ILE A 147 9.15 -12.53 -16.18
N SER A 148 8.07 -12.42 -16.93
CA SER A 148 8.02 -12.04 -18.34
C SER A 148 6.66 -11.39 -18.63
N HIS A 149 6.43 -10.93 -19.86
CA HIS A 149 5.16 -10.30 -20.24
C HIS A 149 3.91 -11.14 -19.95
N THR A 150 4.03 -12.47 -19.90
CA THR A 150 2.88 -13.39 -19.68
C THR A 150 2.98 -14.24 -18.42
N HIS A 151 4.14 -14.26 -17.76
CA HIS A 151 4.38 -15.10 -16.57
C HIS A 151 4.67 -14.25 -15.36
N PHE A 152 4.05 -14.61 -14.23
CA PHE A 152 4.17 -13.90 -12.97
C PHE A 152 4.56 -14.87 -11.86
N ALA A 153 5.45 -14.42 -10.97
CA ALA A 153 5.63 -15.03 -9.67
C ALA A 153 4.52 -14.52 -8.75
N GLU A 154 3.95 -15.41 -7.94
CA GLU A 154 2.87 -15.06 -7.03
C GLU A 154 3.33 -15.20 -5.59
N SER A 155 3.11 -14.15 -4.81
CA SER A 155 3.34 -14.15 -3.37
C SER A 155 2.02 -13.98 -2.63
N PRO A 156 1.49 -15.05 -1.99
CA PRO A 156 0.30 -14.92 -1.17
C PRO A 156 0.61 -14.13 0.10
N LEU A 157 -0.33 -13.29 0.49
CA LEU A 157 -0.27 -12.50 1.72
C LEU A 157 -1.66 -12.48 2.37
N GLU A 158 -1.71 -12.84 3.65
CA GLU A 158 -2.88 -12.59 4.50
C GLU A 158 -2.71 -11.20 5.09
N TYR A 159 -3.40 -10.20 4.54
CA TYR A 159 -3.23 -8.84 5.03
C TYR A 159 -4.01 -8.61 6.33
N GLN A 160 -3.52 -7.66 7.11
CA GLN A 160 -4.18 -7.07 8.26
C GLN A 160 -4.20 -5.53 8.12
N VAL A 161 -5.09 -4.88 8.86
CA VAL A 161 -5.10 -3.41 8.92
C VAL A 161 -3.79 -2.92 9.51
N GLY A 162 -3.13 -1.99 8.81
CA GLY A 162 -1.80 -1.48 9.15
C GLY A 162 -0.66 -2.15 8.40
N ASP A 163 -0.91 -3.25 7.68
CA ASP A 163 0.11 -3.83 6.81
C ASP A 163 0.47 -2.87 5.68
N ILE A 164 1.75 -2.85 5.32
CA ILE A 164 2.29 -2.04 4.25
C ILE A 164 2.66 -2.94 3.10
N VAL A 165 2.31 -2.55 1.88
CA VAL A 165 2.78 -3.20 0.65
C VAL A 165 3.40 -2.14 -0.24
N ILE A 166 4.60 -2.41 -0.75
CA ILE A 166 5.20 -1.60 -1.81
C ILE A 166 5.22 -2.41 -3.09
N LEU A 167 4.52 -1.92 -4.11
CA LEU A 167 4.59 -2.45 -5.47
C LEU A 167 5.66 -1.72 -6.26
N GLU A 168 6.52 -2.48 -6.93
CA GLU A 168 7.47 -2.02 -7.93
C GLU A 168 6.83 -1.97 -9.33
N THR A 169 7.62 -1.57 -10.33
CA THR A 169 7.18 -1.47 -11.72
C THR A 169 6.55 -2.78 -12.20
N ASP A 170 5.37 -2.65 -12.81
CA ASP A 170 4.58 -3.74 -13.39
C ASP A 170 4.13 -4.84 -12.42
N GLU A 171 4.31 -4.64 -11.10
CA GLU A 171 3.75 -5.52 -10.09
C GLU A 171 2.24 -5.28 -9.91
N GLU A 172 1.52 -6.35 -9.62
CA GLU A 172 0.08 -6.31 -9.40
C GLU A 172 -0.26 -6.70 -7.96
N LEU A 173 -1.15 -5.96 -7.34
CA LEU A 173 -1.87 -6.41 -6.14
C LEU A 173 -3.20 -6.99 -6.58
N VAL A 174 -3.38 -8.29 -6.35
CA VAL A 174 -4.55 -9.06 -6.76
C VAL A 174 -5.31 -9.55 -5.54
N ARG A 175 -6.61 -9.31 -5.51
CA ARG A 175 -7.52 -9.93 -4.54
C ARG A 175 -7.90 -11.31 -5.06
N ARG A 176 -7.67 -12.38 -4.28
CA ARG A 176 -8.18 -13.71 -4.64
C ARG A 176 -9.62 -13.88 -4.20
N GLU A 177 -10.42 -14.50 -5.06
CA GLU A 177 -11.81 -14.87 -4.76
C GLU A 177 -11.87 -15.82 -3.55
N GLY A 178 -12.82 -15.58 -2.64
CA GLY A 178 -12.99 -16.36 -1.39
C GLY A 178 -12.71 -15.61 -0.08
N GLY A 179 -12.47 -14.29 -0.12
CA GLY A 179 -12.31 -13.43 1.08
C GLY A 179 -13.25 -12.21 1.09
N ALA A 180 -13.19 -11.41 2.18
CA ALA A 180 -14.03 -10.24 2.51
C ALA A 180 -14.86 -9.72 1.33
N SER A 181 -16.17 -10.00 1.31
CA SER A 181 -17.07 -9.71 0.19
C SER A 181 -17.11 -8.24 -0.22
N GLN A 182 -16.64 -7.36 0.66
CA GLN A 182 -16.75 -5.91 0.56
C GLN A 182 -15.54 -5.24 -0.13
N GLY A 183 -14.50 -5.98 -0.53
CA GLY A 183 -13.29 -5.41 -1.14
C GLY A 183 -12.25 -4.96 -0.11
N ILE A 184 -11.19 -4.28 -0.57
CA ILE A 184 -10.02 -3.92 0.26
C ILE A 184 -9.75 -2.42 0.15
N CYS A 185 -9.62 -1.76 1.28
CA CYS A 185 -9.37 -0.32 1.36
C CYS A 185 -7.94 -0.04 1.81
N MET A 186 -7.29 0.93 1.16
CA MET A 186 -5.89 1.26 1.40
C MET A 186 -5.67 2.77 1.31
N LEU A 187 -4.75 3.29 2.12
CA LEU A 187 -4.06 4.53 1.80
C LEU A 187 -3.00 4.23 0.73
N TYR A 188 -3.02 4.99 -0.35
CA TYR A 188 -2.12 4.84 -1.50
C TYR A 188 -1.31 6.11 -1.71
N VAL A 189 -0.02 5.95 -2.02
CA VAL A 189 0.84 7.02 -2.57
C VAL A 189 1.70 6.48 -3.71
N GLY A 190 1.71 7.18 -4.84
CA GLY A 190 2.47 6.82 -6.03
C GLY A 190 3.65 7.75 -6.28
N HIS A 191 4.83 7.17 -6.50
CA HIS A 191 6.05 7.91 -6.78
C HIS A 191 6.72 7.44 -8.06
N ARG A 192 7.38 8.36 -8.76
CA ARG A 192 8.29 8.00 -9.86
C ARG A 192 9.61 7.49 -9.32
N THR A 193 10.15 6.47 -9.96
CA THR A 193 11.52 6.00 -9.71
C THR A 193 12.47 6.63 -10.71
N ILE A 194 13.65 7.02 -10.23
CA ILE A 194 14.76 7.51 -11.04
C ILE A 194 15.87 6.46 -10.90
N PRO A 195 16.31 5.82 -12.00
CA PRO A 195 17.45 4.94 -11.96
C PRO A 195 18.63 5.68 -11.35
N ARG A 196 19.28 5.09 -10.34
CA ARG A 196 20.59 5.61 -9.94
C ARG A 196 21.54 5.14 -11.01
N GLU A 197 22.13 6.07 -11.76
CA GLU A 197 23.29 5.74 -12.56
C GLU A 197 24.27 5.02 -11.64
N SER A 198 24.47 3.71 -11.90
CA SER A 198 25.58 3.01 -11.27
C SER A 198 26.81 3.81 -11.66
N ASN A 199 27.53 4.35 -10.68
CA ASN A 199 28.90 4.76 -10.88
C ASN A 199 29.71 3.51 -11.26
N MET A 200 29.56 3.02 -12.48
CA MET A 200 30.56 2.24 -13.21
C MET A 200 31.52 3.23 -13.87
N LYS A 201 32.11 4.11 -13.06
CA LYS A 201 33.54 4.40 -13.22
C LYS A 201 34.19 3.31 -12.35
N GLY A 202 34.58 2.17 -12.89
CA GLY A 202 35.63 2.14 -13.90
C GLY A 202 36.96 2.55 -13.26
N ASP A 203 37.26 2.01 -12.07
CA ASP A 203 38.62 1.93 -11.55
C ASP A 203 39.40 0.92 -12.42
N TYR A 204 39.77 1.40 -13.61
CA TYR A 204 40.86 0.86 -14.42
C TYR A 204 41.65 2.05 -14.95
N ALA A 205 42.64 2.49 -14.16
CA ALA A 205 43.98 2.90 -14.58
C ALA A 205 44.78 3.33 -13.34
#